data_AF-A0A524HCM0-F1
#
_entry.id   AF-A0A524HCM0-F1
#
_cell.length_a   1.000
_cell.length_b   1.000
_cell.length_c   1.000
_cell.angle_alpha   90.00
_cell.angle_beta   90.00
_cell.angle_gamma   90.00
#
_symmetry.space_group_name_H-M   'P 1'
#
loop_
_entity.id
_entity.type
_entity.pdbx_description
1 polymer ?
#
loop_
_entity_poly.entity_id
_entity_poly.type
_entity_poly.pdbx_seq_one_letter_code
_entity_poly.pdbx_strand_id
1 'polypeptide(L)'
;MERPSLIVGLMSGTSLDGMDAALVRFTGPTHAELIAFATRPYDRDERSMVRAALEGRAAAPALARLHVQIAEWATEAVQAALHAGGVRADEVDGIAFPGQTIWHEPPLVSWQLGEPAVLAEAFGVRVVSGFRARDVAAGGQGAPLVPMADLLLFADAERDRVLLNLGGMANITMVPGGGAEEGAIAFDTGPGMAIIDAVAHRVDESLTCDLDGAMAAAGQVNEAVLSELLDDAYFHEAPPKSTGREHFGDTYAGTRRY
;
A
#
# COMPACT_ATOMS: atom_id res chain seq x y z
N MET A 1 -12.13 -6.82 -31.38
CA MET A 1 -11.54 -5.94 -30.36
C MET A 1 -12.15 -6.35 -29.04
N GLU A 2 -11.33 -6.61 -28.03
CA GLU A 2 -11.78 -6.96 -26.69
C GLU A 2 -12.54 -5.76 -26.10
N ARG A 3 -13.68 -6.00 -25.45
CA ARG A 3 -14.43 -4.93 -24.79
C ARG A 3 -13.59 -4.45 -23.59
N PRO A 4 -13.33 -3.14 -23.44
CA PRO A 4 -12.64 -2.63 -22.26
C PRO A 4 -13.39 -3.02 -20.98
N SER A 5 -12.65 -3.39 -19.94
CA SER A 5 -13.22 -3.71 -18.62
C SER A 5 -13.08 -2.52 -17.69
N LEU A 6 -14.14 -2.22 -16.94
CA LEU A 6 -14.14 -1.16 -15.94
C LEU A 6 -14.09 -1.78 -14.54
N ILE A 7 -12.96 -1.60 -13.86
CA ILE A 7 -12.69 -2.24 -12.56
C ILE A 7 -12.47 -1.16 -11.52
N VAL A 8 -13.01 -1.36 -10.32
CA VAL A 8 -12.64 -0.55 -9.16
C VAL A 8 -11.61 -1.31 -8.32
N GLY A 9 -10.41 -0.77 -8.20
CA GLY A 9 -9.39 -1.24 -7.28
C GLY A 9 -9.48 -0.49 -5.95
N LEU A 10 -9.48 -1.22 -4.84
CA LEU A 10 -9.49 -0.65 -3.50
C LEU A 10 -8.13 -0.83 -2.81
N MET A 11 -7.78 0.07 -1.91
CA MET A 11 -6.62 -0.07 -1.04
C MET A 11 -6.85 0.60 0.31
N SER A 12 -6.41 -0.03 1.40
CA SER A 12 -6.25 0.64 2.68
C SER A 12 -4.85 0.34 3.21
N GLY A 13 -4.01 1.36 3.22
CA GLY A 13 -2.62 1.27 3.66
C GLY A 13 -2.50 1.14 5.18
N THR A 14 -1.33 0.74 5.66
CA THR A 14 -1.03 0.67 7.10
C THR A 14 -0.89 2.05 7.75
N SER A 15 -0.87 3.13 6.98
CA SER A 15 -0.93 4.51 7.49
C SER A 15 -2.29 4.86 8.09
N LEU A 16 -3.34 4.09 7.77
CA LEU A 16 -4.70 4.29 8.26
C LEU A 16 -5.29 5.68 7.92
N ASP A 17 -4.90 6.25 6.79
CA ASP A 17 -5.38 7.57 6.34
C ASP A 17 -6.82 7.48 5.78
N GLY A 18 -7.16 6.35 5.18
CA GLY A 18 -8.47 6.08 4.61
C GLY A 18 -8.49 4.85 3.71
N MET A 19 -9.62 4.68 3.04
CA MET A 19 -9.84 3.67 2.00
C MET A 19 -9.83 4.35 0.63
N ASP A 20 -8.81 4.04 -0.16
CA ASP A 20 -8.67 4.53 -1.53
C ASP A 20 -9.46 3.65 -2.50
N ALA A 21 -10.05 4.28 -3.51
CA ALA A 21 -10.74 3.64 -4.62
C ALA A 21 -10.28 4.25 -5.95
N ALA A 22 -9.73 3.41 -6.83
CA ALA A 22 -9.35 3.77 -8.18
C ALA A 22 -10.31 3.09 -9.18
N LEU A 23 -11.08 3.89 -9.91
CA LEU A 23 -11.88 3.44 -11.04
C LEU A 23 -11.00 3.44 -12.29
N VAL A 24 -10.72 2.26 -12.83
CA VAL A 24 -9.74 2.06 -13.89
C VAL A 24 -10.39 1.35 -15.08
N ARG A 25 -10.16 1.88 -16.28
CA ARG A 25 -10.52 1.24 -17.53
C ARG A 25 -9.31 0.45 -18.05
N PHE A 26 -9.49 -0.85 -18.22
CA PHE A 26 -8.49 -1.75 -18.80
C PHE A 26 -8.84 -2.08 -20.25
N THR A 27 -7.84 -2.01 -21.14
CA THR A 27 -7.94 -2.50 -22.52
C THR A 27 -6.83 -3.52 -22.75
N GLY A 28 -7.18 -4.80 -22.69
CA GLY A 28 -6.19 -5.88 -22.59
C GLY A 28 -5.43 -5.84 -21.25
N PRO A 29 -4.34 -6.62 -21.11
CA PRO A 29 -3.63 -6.78 -19.84
C PRO A 29 -2.66 -5.64 -19.49
N THR A 30 -2.25 -4.83 -20.46
CA THR A 30 -1.13 -3.87 -20.30
C THR A 30 -1.54 -2.40 -20.39
N HIS A 31 -2.79 -2.11 -20.77
CA HIS A 31 -3.26 -0.73 -20.86
C HIS A 31 -4.31 -0.44 -19.79
N ALA A 32 -3.98 0.49 -18.89
CA ALA A 32 -4.83 0.96 -17.82
C ALA A 32 -4.98 2.48 -17.90
N GLU A 33 -6.21 2.96 -17.84
CA GLU A 33 -6.57 4.37 -17.80
C GLU A 33 -7.30 4.65 -16.48
N LEU A 34 -6.74 5.52 -15.64
CA LEU A 34 -7.41 5.99 -14.43
C LEU A 34 -8.54 6.94 -14.82
N ILE A 35 -9.78 6.52 -14.58
CA ILE A 35 -10.97 7.33 -14.87
C ILE A 35 -11.27 8.25 -13.69
N ALA A 36 -11.20 7.72 -12.47
CA ALA A 36 -11.40 8.50 -11.25
C ALA A 36 -10.67 7.87 -10.08
N PHE A 37 -10.30 8.70 -9.13
CA PHE A 37 -9.72 8.30 -7.85
C PHE A 37 -10.46 9.03 -6.74
N ALA A 38 -10.78 8.32 -5.66
CA ALA A 38 -11.39 8.88 -4.47
C ALA A 38 -10.83 8.20 -3.23
N THR A 39 -10.70 8.98 -2.15
CA THR A 39 -10.34 8.46 -0.82
C THR A 39 -11.49 8.70 0.13
N ARG A 40 -11.93 7.65 0.82
CA ARG A 40 -12.83 7.74 1.95
C ARG A 40 -11.99 7.82 3.22
N PRO A 41 -11.85 9.01 3.84
CA PRO A 41 -10.95 9.18 4.99
C PRO A 41 -11.46 8.36 6.18
N TYR A 42 -10.54 7.87 7.01
CA TYR A 42 -10.91 7.34 8.32
C TYR A 42 -10.97 8.45 9.35
N ASP A 43 -12.02 8.47 10.16
CA ASP A 43 -12.10 9.33 11.34
C ASP A 43 -11.24 8.79 12.49
N ARG A 44 -11.22 9.52 13.61
CA ARG A 44 -10.41 9.16 14.78
C ARG A 44 -10.81 7.80 15.38
N ASP A 45 -12.11 7.52 15.45
CA ASP A 45 -12.63 6.33 16.10
C ASP A 45 -12.42 5.11 15.20
N GLU A 46 -12.62 5.27 13.89
CA GLU A 46 -12.33 4.25 12.89
C GLU A 46 -10.85 3.87 12.88
N ARG A 47 -9.95 4.85 12.87
CA ARG A 47 -8.51 4.62 13.01
C ARG A 47 -8.17 3.88 14.30
N SER A 48 -8.83 4.24 15.40
CA SER A 48 -8.63 3.59 16.70
C SER A 48 -9.05 2.12 16.67
N MET A 49 -10.17 1.80 16.01
CA MET A 49 -10.65 0.42 15.85
C MET A 49 -9.68 -0.44 15.04
N VAL A 50 -9.23 0.06 13.89
CA VAL A 50 -8.26 -0.68 13.05
C VAL A 50 -6.92 -0.83 13.76
N ARG A 51 -6.44 0.21 14.44
CA ARG A 51 -5.22 0.16 15.25
C ARG A 51 -5.32 -0.88 16.36
N ALA A 52 -6.44 -0.95 17.06
CA ALA A 52 -6.65 -1.97 18.11
C ALA A 52 -6.61 -3.39 17.55
N ALA A 53 -7.09 -3.60 16.32
CA ALA A 53 -6.99 -4.90 15.64
C ALA A 53 -5.54 -5.24 15.26
N LEU A 54 -4.82 -4.30 14.65
CA LEU A 54 -3.40 -4.44 14.28
C LEU A 54 -2.50 -4.76 15.47
N GLU A 55 -2.73 -4.11 16.61
CA GLU A 55 -1.96 -4.31 17.85
C GLU A 55 -2.37 -5.57 18.61
N GLY A 56 -3.26 -6.41 18.05
CA GLY A 56 -3.73 -7.65 18.69
C GLY A 56 -4.59 -7.42 19.95
N ARG A 57 -5.09 -6.20 20.15
CA ARG A 57 -5.90 -5.82 21.33
C ARG A 57 -7.40 -6.09 21.14
N ALA A 58 -7.84 -6.35 19.91
CA ALA A 58 -9.24 -6.65 19.61
C ALA A 58 -9.55 -8.15 19.78
N ALA A 59 -10.57 -8.46 20.56
CA ALA A 59 -11.09 -9.82 20.69
C ALA A 59 -11.85 -10.27 19.43
N ALA A 60 -12.04 -11.58 19.26
CA ALA A 60 -12.70 -12.15 18.08
C ALA A 60 -14.06 -11.52 17.73
N PRO A 61 -14.99 -11.23 18.67
CA PRO A 61 -16.24 -10.54 18.34
C PRO A 61 -16.05 -9.11 17.82
N ALA A 62 -14.99 -8.41 18.23
CA ALA A 62 -14.68 -7.08 17.72
C ALA A 62 -14.09 -7.18 16.30
N LEU A 63 -13.18 -8.13 16.06
CA LEU A 63 -12.62 -8.40 14.73
C LEU A 63 -13.71 -8.82 13.73
N ALA A 64 -14.67 -9.64 14.13
CA ALA A 64 -15.79 -10.05 13.28
C ALA A 64 -16.70 -8.87 12.88
N ARG A 65 -16.95 -7.91 13.79
CA ARG A 65 -17.69 -6.68 13.46
C ARG A 65 -16.89 -5.78 12.54
N LEU A 66 -15.60 -5.62 12.84
CA LEU A 66 -14.69 -4.82 12.03
C LEU A 66 -14.56 -5.39 10.60
N HIS A 67 -14.61 -6.71 10.42
CA HIS A 67 -14.63 -7.39 9.12
C HIS A 67 -15.74 -6.89 8.20
N VAL A 68 -16.95 -6.73 8.74
CA VAL A 68 -18.10 -6.18 8.01
C VAL A 68 -17.95 -4.68 7.84
N GLN A 69 -17.55 -3.96 8.90
CA GLN A 69 -17.42 -2.50 8.88
C GLN A 69 -16.41 -2.00 7.83
N ILE A 70 -15.27 -2.68 7.67
CA ILE A 70 -14.29 -2.36 6.63
C ILE A 70 -14.89 -2.50 5.22
N ALA A 71 -15.78 -3.48 5.02
CA ALA A 71 -16.46 -3.69 3.75
C ALA A 71 -17.51 -2.60 3.46
N GLU A 72 -18.17 -2.07 4.49
CA GLU A 72 -19.06 -0.92 4.38
C GLU A 72 -18.26 0.35 4.00
N TRP A 73 -17.12 0.60 4.64
CA TRP A 73 -16.22 1.70 4.26
C TRP A 73 -15.68 1.55 2.83
N ALA A 74 -15.38 0.32 2.42
CA ALA A 74 -15.01 0.02 1.04
C ALA A 74 -16.16 0.32 0.07
N THR A 75 -17.41 0.01 0.43
CA THR A 75 -18.60 0.35 -0.35
C THR A 75 -18.72 1.86 -0.54
N GLU A 76 -18.52 2.65 0.52
CA GLU A 76 -18.51 4.11 0.46
C GLU A 76 -17.39 4.65 -0.47
N ALA A 77 -16.18 4.06 -0.40
CA ALA A 77 -15.07 4.43 -1.27
C ALA A 77 -15.35 4.13 -2.75
N VAL A 78 -15.93 2.95 -3.06
CA VAL A 78 -16.36 2.61 -4.42
C VAL A 78 -17.40 3.61 -4.91
N GLN A 79 -18.43 3.92 -4.11
CA GLN A 79 -19.46 4.90 -4.48
C GLN A 79 -18.86 6.28 -4.78
N ALA A 80 -17.89 6.73 -3.98
CA ALA A 80 -17.19 7.98 -4.20
C ALA A 80 -16.43 7.99 -5.54
N ALA A 81 -15.69 6.92 -5.86
CA ALA A 81 -14.96 6.82 -7.13
C ALA A 81 -15.90 6.77 -8.35
N LEU A 82 -17.03 6.04 -8.25
CA LEU A 82 -18.05 5.98 -9.29
C LEU A 82 -18.70 7.35 -9.52
N HIS A 83 -19.04 8.05 -8.44
CA HIS A 83 -19.60 9.40 -8.52
C HIS A 83 -18.61 10.38 -9.18
N ALA A 84 -17.34 10.35 -8.76
CA ALA A 84 -16.29 11.20 -9.33
C ALA A 84 -16.05 10.91 -10.82
N GLY A 85 -16.17 9.64 -11.24
CA GLY A 85 -16.04 9.22 -12.63
C GLY A 85 -17.31 9.41 -13.48
N GLY A 86 -18.44 9.78 -12.87
CA GLY A 86 -19.73 9.84 -13.57
C GLY A 86 -20.21 8.48 -14.09
N VAL A 87 -19.84 7.39 -13.43
CA VAL A 87 -20.11 6.00 -13.83
C VAL A 87 -21.19 5.40 -12.95
N ARG A 88 -22.13 4.66 -13.54
CA ARG A 88 -23.14 3.92 -12.78
C ARG A 88 -22.59 2.58 -12.29
N ALA A 89 -23.10 2.11 -11.15
CA ALA A 89 -22.70 0.82 -10.59
C ALA A 89 -22.87 -0.37 -11.56
N ASP A 90 -23.90 -0.35 -12.41
CA ASP A 90 -24.18 -1.39 -13.41
C ASP A 90 -23.27 -1.34 -14.64
N GLU A 91 -22.40 -0.34 -14.75
CA GLU A 91 -21.36 -0.24 -15.78
C GLU A 91 -20.01 -0.82 -15.32
N VAL A 92 -19.86 -1.14 -14.04
CA VAL A 92 -18.65 -1.73 -13.46
C VAL A 92 -18.63 -3.23 -13.70
N ASP A 93 -17.52 -3.76 -14.21
CA ASP A 93 -17.38 -5.19 -14.50
C ASP A 93 -16.88 -5.99 -13.28
N GLY A 94 -16.22 -5.33 -12.33
CA GLY A 94 -15.77 -5.96 -11.09
C GLY A 94 -15.05 -5.03 -10.12
N ILE A 95 -14.82 -5.55 -8.91
CA ILE A 95 -14.10 -4.87 -7.83
C ILE A 95 -12.94 -5.74 -7.37
N ALA A 96 -11.75 -5.16 -7.25
CA ALA A 96 -10.59 -5.77 -6.61
C ALA A 96 -10.47 -5.22 -5.18
N PHE A 97 -10.73 -6.08 -4.19
CA PHE A 97 -10.78 -5.71 -2.78
C PHE A 97 -9.75 -6.49 -1.96
N PRO A 98 -8.59 -5.90 -1.65
CA PRO A 98 -7.56 -6.58 -0.87
C PRO A 98 -7.91 -6.69 0.62
N GLY A 99 -8.83 -5.85 1.11
CA GLY A 99 -9.14 -5.72 2.52
C GLY A 99 -8.07 -4.96 3.31
N GLN A 100 -8.28 -4.85 4.62
CA GLN A 100 -7.34 -4.27 5.57
C GLN A 100 -6.46 -5.36 6.16
N THR A 101 -5.15 -5.26 6.00
CA THR A 101 -4.23 -6.20 6.64
C THR A 101 -4.31 -6.05 8.16
N ILE A 102 -4.52 -7.17 8.88
CA ILE A 102 -4.50 -7.25 10.35
C ILE A 102 -3.27 -8.02 10.84
N TRP A 103 -2.87 -9.07 10.11
CA TRP A 103 -1.71 -9.87 10.45
C TRP A 103 -0.97 -10.33 9.19
N HIS A 104 0.35 -10.34 9.23
CA HIS A 104 1.19 -10.79 8.13
C HIS A 104 2.45 -11.47 8.66
N GLU A 105 2.56 -12.77 8.44
CA GLU A 105 3.63 -13.64 8.93
C GLU A 105 3.85 -14.78 7.91
N PRO A 106 4.44 -14.47 6.74
CA PRO A 106 4.80 -15.51 5.79
C PRO A 106 5.91 -16.44 6.35
N PRO A 107 5.95 -17.72 5.96
CA PRO A 107 5.04 -18.40 5.01
C PRO A 107 3.76 -18.94 5.68
N LEU A 108 3.48 -18.57 6.93
CA LEU A 108 2.38 -19.17 7.70
C LEU A 108 1.03 -18.57 7.36
N VAL A 109 0.93 -17.24 7.38
CA VAL A 109 -0.37 -16.56 7.30
C VAL A 109 -0.23 -15.12 6.80
N SER A 110 -1.20 -14.71 5.96
CA SER A 110 -1.48 -13.31 5.70
C SER A 110 -2.98 -13.13 5.82
N TRP A 111 -3.42 -12.28 6.76
CA TRP A 111 -4.82 -12.11 7.09
C TRP A 111 -5.29 -10.66 6.90
N GLN A 112 -6.29 -10.53 6.05
CA GLN A 112 -6.97 -9.28 5.74
C GLN A 112 -8.44 -9.37 6.17
N LEU A 113 -8.94 -8.31 6.80
CA LEU A 113 -10.36 -8.12 7.10
C LEU A 113 -11.05 -7.32 5.99
N GLY A 114 -12.35 -7.51 5.87
CA GLY A 114 -13.19 -6.94 4.83
C GLY A 114 -14.00 -8.06 4.16
N GLU A 115 -15.31 -8.08 4.39
CA GLU A 115 -16.23 -9.05 3.80
C GLU A 115 -16.52 -8.77 2.30
N PRO A 116 -15.95 -9.52 1.34
CA PRO A 116 -16.21 -9.29 -0.08
C PRO A 116 -17.68 -9.49 -0.47
N ALA A 117 -18.45 -10.32 0.27
CA ALA A 117 -19.86 -10.53 0.00
C ALA A 117 -20.69 -9.24 0.16
N VAL A 118 -20.31 -8.35 1.08
CA VAL A 118 -20.98 -7.04 1.26
C VAL A 118 -20.87 -6.21 -0.02
N LEU A 119 -19.69 -6.14 -0.63
CA LEU A 119 -19.48 -5.40 -1.88
C LEU A 119 -20.19 -6.09 -3.05
N ALA A 120 -20.16 -7.43 -3.11
CA ALA A 120 -20.80 -8.18 -4.18
C ALA A 120 -22.33 -7.93 -4.18
N GLU A 121 -22.96 -7.94 -3.01
CA GLU A 121 -24.39 -7.63 -2.85
C GLU A 121 -24.69 -6.15 -3.10
N ALA A 122 -23.82 -5.24 -2.63
CA ALA A 122 -24.02 -3.79 -2.79
C ALA A 122 -23.99 -3.33 -4.26
N PHE A 123 -23.15 -3.94 -5.09
CA PHE A 123 -22.94 -3.51 -6.48
C PHE A 123 -23.44 -4.49 -7.53
N GLY A 124 -23.75 -5.74 -7.16
CA GLY A 124 -24.18 -6.77 -8.11
C GLY A 124 -23.07 -7.20 -9.09
N VAL A 125 -21.80 -7.04 -8.71
CA VAL A 125 -20.63 -7.34 -9.55
C VAL A 125 -19.72 -8.37 -8.90
N ARG A 126 -18.79 -8.93 -9.70
CA ARG A 126 -17.77 -9.83 -9.17
C ARG A 126 -16.79 -9.06 -8.30
N VAL A 127 -16.55 -9.58 -7.09
CA VAL A 127 -15.51 -9.08 -6.18
C VAL A 127 -14.37 -10.09 -6.10
N VAL A 128 -13.15 -9.65 -6.37
CA VAL A 128 -11.93 -10.44 -6.25
C VAL A 128 -11.19 -10.01 -4.98
N SER A 129 -10.84 -10.95 -4.12
CA SER A 129 -10.16 -10.71 -2.84
C SER A 129 -9.18 -11.83 -2.50
N GLY A 130 -8.48 -11.73 -1.36
CA GLY A 130 -7.58 -12.80 -0.89
C GLY A 130 -6.24 -12.88 -1.62
N PHE A 131 -5.79 -11.78 -2.24
CA PHE A 131 -4.57 -11.74 -3.06
C PHE A 131 -3.33 -12.25 -2.32
N ARG A 132 -3.07 -11.74 -1.11
CA ARG A 132 -1.88 -12.11 -0.32
C ARG A 132 -1.95 -13.54 0.20
N ALA A 133 -3.13 -13.96 0.69
CA ALA A 133 -3.34 -15.32 1.18
C ALA A 133 -3.13 -16.36 0.08
N ARG A 134 -3.55 -16.06 -1.17
CA ARG A 134 -3.29 -16.93 -2.33
C ARG A 134 -1.79 -17.06 -2.63
N ASP A 135 -1.04 -15.97 -2.58
CA ASP A 135 0.41 -15.99 -2.83
C ASP A 135 1.16 -16.80 -1.75
N VAL A 136 0.83 -16.58 -0.47
CA VAL A 136 1.37 -17.39 0.65
C VAL A 136 1.05 -18.88 0.46
N ALA A 137 -0.19 -19.21 0.06
CA ALA A 137 -0.59 -20.60 -0.21
C ALA A 137 0.16 -21.23 -1.41
N ALA A 138 0.65 -20.40 -2.34
CA ALA A 138 1.50 -20.83 -3.46
C ALA A 138 2.99 -20.94 -3.09
N GLY A 139 3.36 -20.68 -1.84
CA GLY A 139 4.74 -20.69 -1.35
C GLY A 139 5.46 -19.33 -1.44
N GLY A 140 4.74 -18.27 -1.81
CA GLY A 140 5.24 -16.89 -1.82
C GLY A 140 5.24 -16.24 -0.44
N GLN A 141 5.59 -14.94 -0.41
CA GLN A 141 5.65 -14.15 0.82
C GLN A 141 4.36 -13.36 1.09
N GLY A 142 3.41 -13.31 0.16
CA GLY A 142 2.20 -12.48 0.25
C GLY A 142 2.45 -10.99 0.03
N ALA A 143 3.70 -10.57 -0.18
CA ALA A 143 4.12 -9.20 -0.39
C ALA A 143 5.56 -9.14 -0.95
N PRO A 144 5.93 -8.06 -1.68
CA PRO A 144 5.04 -7.13 -2.37
C PRO A 144 4.40 -7.78 -3.61
N LEU A 145 3.13 -7.51 -3.87
CA LEU A 145 2.41 -8.00 -5.07
C LEU A 145 2.43 -7.01 -6.24
N VAL A 146 2.86 -5.77 -5.97
CA VAL A 146 2.94 -4.66 -6.93
C VAL A 146 3.90 -4.92 -8.11
N PRO A 147 5.04 -5.64 -7.97
CA PRO A 147 5.98 -5.81 -9.09
C PRO A 147 5.36 -6.39 -10.36
N MET A 148 4.33 -7.24 -10.25
CA MET A 148 3.60 -7.74 -11.42
C MET A 148 2.82 -6.63 -12.15
N ALA A 149 2.19 -5.72 -11.39
CA ALA A 149 1.54 -4.55 -11.97
C ALA A 149 2.59 -3.61 -12.58
N ASP A 150 3.74 -3.43 -11.93
CA ASP A 150 4.82 -2.60 -12.45
C ASP A 150 5.33 -3.11 -13.80
N LEU A 151 5.54 -4.42 -13.91
CA LEU A 151 5.92 -5.08 -15.16
C LEU A 151 4.86 -4.88 -16.25
N LEU A 152 3.59 -5.15 -15.95
CA LEU A 152 2.52 -5.08 -16.94
C LEU A 152 2.23 -3.66 -17.42
N LEU A 153 2.32 -2.67 -16.54
CA LEU A 153 1.93 -1.29 -16.82
C LEU A 153 3.10 -0.43 -17.32
N PHE A 154 4.31 -0.73 -16.88
CA PHE A 154 5.48 0.11 -17.14
C PHE A 154 6.60 -0.59 -17.91
N ALA A 155 6.42 -1.81 -18.40
CA ALA A 155 7.37 -2.37 -19.37
C ALA A 155 7.55 -1.45 -20.59
N ASP A 156 8.79 -1.37 -21.06
CA ASP A 156 9.18 -0.71 -22.30
C ASP A 156 9.81 -1.75 -23.21
N ALA A 157 9.63 -1.63 -24.53
CA ALA A 157 10.17 -2.60 -25.47
C ALA A 157 11.71 -2.60 -25.50
N GLU A 158 12.35 -1.48 -25.18
CA GLU A 158 13.80 -1.29 -25.34
C GLU A 158 14.51 -0.89 -24.05
N ARG A 159 13.81 -0.23 -23.11
CA ARG A 159 14.45 0.42 -21.96
C ARG A 159 14.17 -0.29 -20.65
N ASP A 160 15.21 -0.42 -19.84
CA ASP A 160 15.05 -0.71 -18.42
C ASP A 160 14.41 0.49 -17.73
N ARG A 161 13.52 0.22 -16.77
CA ARG A 161 12.88 1.24 -15.93
C ARG A 161 13.03 0.88 -14.47
N VAL A 162 13.31 1.88 -13.64
CA VAL A 162 13.26 1.76 -12.20
C VAL A 162 12.08 2.56 -11.71
N LEU A 163 11.14 1.88 -11.06
CA LEU A 163 10.03 2.50 -10.36
C LEU A 163 10.45 2.65 -8.90
N LEU A 164 10.38 3.87 -8.38
CA LEU A 164 10.69 4.18 -6.99
C LEU A 164 9.41 4.63 -6.29
N ASN A 165 9.01 3.90 -5.27
CA ASN A 165 7.95 4.30 -4.36
C ASN A 165 8.56 4.82 -3.06
N LEU A 166 8.17 6.03 -2.65
CA LEU A 166 8.60 6.68 -1.41
C LEU A 166 7.44 6.72 -0.42
N GLY A 167 7.13 5.57 0.18
CA GLY A 167 6.19 5.47 1.30
C GLY A 167 6.89 5.69 2.63
N GLY A 168 6.35 5.13 3.72
CA GLY A 168 7.09 5.07 4.99
C GLY A 168 8.45 4.39 4.84
N MET A 169 8.48 3.31 4.04
CA MET A 169 9.69 2.68 3.53
C MET A 169 9.78 2.98 2.03
N ALA A 170 11.01 3.13 1.55
CA ALA A 170 11.29 3.29 0.14
C ALA A 170 11.50 1.92 -0.51
N ASN A 171 10.92 1.70 -1.69
CA ASN A 171 11.14 0.47 -2.44
C ASN A 171 11.30 0.76 -3.92
N ILE A 172 12.02 -0.13 -4.59
CA ILE A 172 12.17 -0.07 -6.04
C ILE A 172 11.69 -1.35 -6.70
N THR A 173 11.17 -1.19 -7.91
CA THR A 173 11.01 -2.27 -8.89
C THR A 173 11.85 -1.93 -10.11
N MET A 174 12.82 -2.77 -10.46
CA MET A 174 13.52 -2.73 -11.74
C MET A 174 12.75 -3.59 -12.74
N VAL A 175 12.24 -2.96 -13.79
CA VAL A 175 11.56 -3.60 -14.91
C VAL A 175 12.53 -3.62 -16.10
N PRO A 176 13.00 -4.80 -16.55
CA PRO A 176 13.90 -4.88 -17.69
C PRO A 176 13.20 -4.53 -19.01
N GLY A 177 13.97 -4.01 -19.95
CA GLY A 177 13.54 -3.80 -21.32
C GLY A 177 13.04 -5.10 -21.97
N GLY A 178 11.98 -5.01 -22.77
CA GLY A 178 11.26 -6.15 -23.31
C GLY A 178 10.21 -6.73 -22.37
N GLY A 179 10.12 -6.26 -21.12
CA GLY A 179 9.06 -6.62 -20.18
C GLY A 179 9.10 -8.08 -19.69
N ALA A 180 10.27 -8.71 -19.74
CA ALA A 180 10.44 -10.06 -19.21
C ALA A 180 10.38 -10.05 -17.68
N GLU A 181 9.64 -11.00 -17.10
CA GLU A 181 9.64 -11.23 -15.65
C GLU A 181 11.01 -11.69 -15.15
N GLU A 182 11.70 -12.50 -15.97
CA GLU A 182 13.10 -12.87 -15.76
C GLU A 182 14.00 -11.64 -15.85
N GLY A 183 14.59 -11.27 -14.71
CA GLY A 183 15.44 -10.08 -14.58
C GLY A 183 14.75 -8.92 -13.87
N ALA A 184 13.44 -8.99 -13.60
CA ALA A 184 12.79 -8.04 -12.72
C ALA A 184 13.26 -8.24 -11.27
N ILE A 185 13.56 -7.13 -10.57
CA ILE A 185 14.02 -7.16 -9.19
C ILE A 185 13.21 -6.14 -8.39
N ALA A 186 12.67 -6.55 -7.25
CA ALA A 186 11.98 -5.65 -6.32
C ALA A 186 12.47 -5.87 -4.90
N PHE A 187 12.72 -4.79 -4.17
CA PHE A 187 13.13 -4.81 -2.77
C PHE A 187 12.94 -3.45 -2.10
N ASP A 188 12.88 -3.44 -0.77
CA ASP A 188 12.91 -2.19 -0.01
C ASP A 188 14.36 -1.67 0.07
N THR A 189 14.57 -0.41 -0.28
CA THR A 189 15.89 0.23 -0.20
C THR A 189 16.23 0.68 1.21
N GLY A 190 15.21 0.84 2.07
CA GLY A 190 15.32 1.26 3.47
C GLY A 190 14.22 2.25 3.83
N PRO A 191 14.47 3.20 4.74
CA PRO A 191 13.49 4.21 5.11
C PRO A 191 13.15 5.14 3.94
N GLY A 192 11.86 5.42 3.77
CA GLY A 192 11.36 6.53 2.96
C GLY A 192 11.03 7.69 3.89
N MET A 193 9.73 7.97 4.05
CA MET A 193 9.22 9.05 4.89
C MET A 193 9.18 8.72 6.38
N ALA A 194 9.26 7.44 6.80
CA ALA A 194 9.01 7.05 8.19
C ALA A 194 9.91 7.76 9.22
N ILE A 195 11.20 7.91 8.93
CA ILE A 195 12.14 8.61 9.83
C ILE A 195 11.90 10.12 9.78
N ILE A 196 11.65 10.67 8.59
CA ILE A 196 11.40 12.11 8.40
C ILE A 196 10.14 12.53 9.17
N ASP A 197 9.06 11.76 9.02
CA ASP A 197 7.79 12.00 9.72
C ASP A 197 7.98 11.89 11.24
N ALA A 198 8.72 10.87 11.71
CA ALA A 198 9.02 10.71 13.13
C ALA A 198 9.85 11.87 13.68
N VAL A 199 10.82 12.39 12.92
CA VAL A 199 11.62 13.56 13.33
C VAL A 199 10.75 14.82 13.34
N ALA A 200 9.91 15.04 12.33
CA ALA A 200 8.99 16.17 12.27
C ALA A 200 8.07 16.19 13.50
N HIS A 201 7.47 15.05 13.84
CA HIS A 201 6.62 14.88 15.02
C HIS A 201 7.37 15.12 16.33
N ARG A 202 8.67 14.79 16.41
CA ARG A 202 9.49 15.05 17.60
C ARG A 202 9.88 16.51 17.76
N VAL A 203 10.00 17.25 16.65
CA VAL A 203 10.24 18.70 16.67
C VAL A 203 8.96 19.44 17.08
N ASP A 204 7.81 19.00 16.56
CA ASP A 204 6.50 19.54 16.90
C ASP A 204 5.45 18.41 16.84
N GLU A 205 4.87 18.07 17.99
CA GLU A 205 3.88 16.98 18.12
C GLU A 205 2.61 17.20 17.28
N SER A 206 2.36 18.42 16.80
CA SER A 206 1.25 18.70 15.87
C SER A 206 1.54 18.32 14.42
N LEU A 207 2.81 18.11 14.06
CA LEU A 207 3.22 17.71 12.72
C LEU A 207 3.12 16.19 12.56
N THR A 208 2.62 15.78 11.40
CA THR A 208 2.57 14.37 10.98
C THR A 208 3.57 14.03 9.88
N CYS A 209 4.15 15.05 9.24
CA CYS A 209 5.20 14.93 8.20
C CYS A 209 5.95 16.27 8.03
N ASP A 210 7.09 16.25 7.34
CA ASP A 210 7.76 17.46 6.86
C ASP A 210 7.14 17.89 5.52
N LEU A 211 6.16 18.79 5.59
CA LEU A 211 5.41 19.23 4.43
C LEU A 211 6.33 19.94 3.42
N ASP A 212 6.30 19.45 2.18
CA ASP A 212 7.14 19.90 1.07
C ASP A 212 8.67 19.87 1.35
N GLY A 213 9.09 19.12 2.38
CA GLY A 213 10.49 19.07 2.81
C GLY A 213 11.01 20.40 3.38
N ALA A 214 10.13 21.27 3.88
CA ALA A 214 10.48 22.62 4.30
C ALA A 214 11.48 22.64 5.48
N MET A 215 11.32 21.73 6.45
CA MET A 215 12.24 21.61 7.57
C MET A 215 13.60 21.08 7.10
N ALA A 216 13.60 20.02 6.29
CA ALA A 216 14.82 19.44 5.74
C ALA A 216 15.61 20.45 4.88
N ALA A 217 14.92 21.24 4.04
CA ALA A 217 15.53 22.23 3.15
C ALA A 217 16.13 23.43 3.91
N ALA A 218 15.60 23.77 5.09
CA ALA A 218 16.15 24.81 5.95
C ALA A 218 17.37 24.34 6.76
N GLY A 219 17.58 23.02 6.85
CA GLY A 219 18.67 22.40 7.59
C GLY A 219 19.98 22.30 6.81
N GLN A 220 20.99 21.75 7.48
CA GLN A 220 22.24 21.34 6.87
C GLN A 220 22.52 19.90 7.29
N VAL A 221 22.92 19.06 6.34
CA VAL A 221 23.26 17.65 6.59
C VAL A 221 24.45 17.58 7.54
N ASN A 222 24.29 16.82 8.63
CA ASN A 222 25.41 16.42 9.48
C ASN A 222 25.99 15.11 8.94
N GLU A 223 27.10 15.22 8.19
CA GLU A 223 27.74 14.08 7.51
C GLU A 223 28.15 12.95 8.46
N ALA A 224 28.52 13.28 9.70
CA ALA A 224 28.90 12.26 10.70
C ALA A 224 27.69 11.41 11.10
N VAL A 225 26.54 12.06 11.33
CA VAL A 225 25.28 11.38 11.64
C VAL A 225 24.80 10.59 10.42
N LEU A 226 24.82 11.17 9.22
CA LEU A 226 24.42 10.48 8.00
C LEU A 226 25.26 9.21 7.77
N SER A 227 26.58 9.30 7.93
CA SER A 227 27.47 8.14 7.80
C SER A 227 27.15 7.06 8.84
N GLU A 228 26.84 7.44 10.08
CA GLU A 228 26.44 6.49 11.12
C GLU A 228 25.12 5.79 10.77
N LEU A 229 24.15 6.55 10.23
CA LEU A 229 22.84 6.02 9.82
C LEU A 229 22.98 5.05 8.64
N LEU A 230 23.86 5.33 7.68
CA LEU A 230 24.07 4.49 6.50
C LEU A 230 24.93 3.24 6.78
N ASP A 231 25.59 3.15 7.94
CA ASP A 231 26.35 1.97 8.39
C ASP A 231 25.44 0.86 8.97
N ASP A 232 24.12 1.06 8.94
CA ASP A 232 23.17 0.02 9.34
C ASP A 232 23.30 -1.22 8.44
N ALA A 233 23.38 -2.40 9.06
CA ALA A 233 23.61 -3.68 8.37
C ALA A 233 22.61 -3.95 7.24
N TYR A 234 21.37 -3.45 7.39
CA TYR A 234 20.33 -3.60 6.39
C TYR A 234 20.76 -3.07 5.01
N PHE A 235 21.50 -1.95 4.95
CA PHE A 235 21.93 -1.37 3.68
C PHE A 235 22.93 -2.25 2.94
N HIS A 236 23.62 -3.15 3.64
CA HIS A 236 24.62 -4.06 3.08
C HIS A 236 24.05 -5.42 2.63
N GLU A 237 22.78 -5.70 2.94
CA GLU A 237 22.11 -6.93 2.49
C GLU A 237 21.81 -6.90 0.98
N ALA A 238 21.97 -8.05 0.32
CA ALA A 238 21.61 -8.23 -1.09
C ALA A 238 20.09 -8.47 -1.25
N PRO A 239 19.46 -7.99 -2.33
CA PRO A 239 18.09 -8.39 -2.66
C PRO A 239 17.94 -9.91 -2.85
N PRO A 240 16.76 -10.51 -2.61
CA PRO A 240 15.54 -9.85 -2.13
C PRO A 240 15.60 -9.52 -0.63
N LYS A 241 15.18 -8.30 -0.27
CA LYS A 241 15.08 -7.84 1.13
C LYS A 241 13.88 -6.92 1.31
N SER A 242 13.32 -6.91 2.52
CA SER A 242 12.20 -6.06 2.91
C SER A 242 12.37 -5.61 4.36
N THR A 243 11.79 -4.48 4.72
CA THR A 243 11.85 -3.89 6.07
C THR A 243 10.58 -3.09 6.36
N GLY A 244 10.32 -2.82 7.63
CA GLY A 244 9.25 -1.92 8.04
C GLY A 244 9.64 -0.94 9.15
N ARG A 245 8.61 -0.38 9.76
CA ARG A 245 8.72 0.59 10.88
C ARG A 245 9.28 -0.05 12.15
N GLU A 246 9.27 -1.36 12.25
CA GLU A 246 9.90 -2.13 13.33
C GLU A 246 11.41 -1.94 13.38
N HIS A 247 12.06 -1.72 12.22
CA HIS A 247 13.49 -1.40 12.14
C HIS A 247 13.71 0.11 11.96
N PHE A 248 13.04 0.73 10.98
CA PHE A 248 13.19 2.15 10.64
C PHE A 248 12.00 3.02 11.10
N GLY A 249 11.69 2.99 12.40
CA GLY A 249 10.59 3.75 13.00
C GLY A 249 11.03 4.76 14.07
N ASP A 250 10.12 5.09 14.99
CA ASP A 250 10.30 6.10 16.03
C ASP A 250 11.51 5.84 16.92
N THR A 251 11.81 4.56 17.20
CA THR A 251 13.00 4.18 17.96
C THR A 251 14.26 4.60 17.21
N TYR A 252 14.37 4.25 15.93
CA TYR A 252 15.50 4.61 15.07
C TYR A 252 15.69 6.13 14.99
N ALA A 253 14.58 6.87 14.82
CA ALA A 253 14.58 8.33 14.84
C ALA A 253 14.98 8.93 16.21
N GLY A 254 14.81 8.19 17.31
CA GLY A 254 15.09 8.69 18.67
C GLY A 254 16.42 8.27 19.28
N THR A 255 17.09 7.22 18.77
CA THR A 255 18.25 6.62 19.47
C THR A 255 19.58 7.32 19.21
N ARG A 256 19.70 8.05 18.10
CA ARG A 256 20.97 8.63 17.65
C ARG A 256 20.95 10.13 17.88
N ARG A 257 21.97 10.64 18.60
CA ARG A 257 22.02 12.05 19.01
C ARG A 257 22.37 12.91 17.80
N TYR A 258 21.40 13.72 17.36
CA TYR A 258 21.56 14.75 16.33
C TYR A 258 22.39 15.94 16.83
#